data_AF-A0A1E3LFS7-F1
#
_entry.id   AF-A0A1E3LFS7-F1
#
_cell.length_a   1.000
_cell.length_b   1.000
_cell.length_c   1.000
_cell.angle_alpha   90.00
_cell.angle_beta   90.00
_cell.angle_gamma   90.00
#
_symmetry.space_group_name_H-M   'P 1'
#
loop_
_entity.id
_entity.type
_entity.pdbx_description
1 polymer ?
#
loop_
_entity_poly.entity_id
_entity_poly.type
_entity_poly.pdbx_seq_one_letter_code
_entity_poly.pdbx_strand_id
1 'polypeptide(L)'
;MIVLGVVLTACSIPSPSPLSSLPMSQTPVVTNAASELTGWYNRVDRDCGSANRAAFLCSGVLLRGTETNPAFLPWDPSPNAVQKGGIAFFWLRTDNNYSMLPEHPNGFVFYPNFYIPPGTLDIEVLCAFPEDGDTWDRPTMQGCGPHINGPQTSRPCDELGITTAQQWIAHLNQGAGRHDNQCGWTLRLGASNTADRFYQNILARNLLTPARWAVWNELVLKTWATGQGRVLPIHSFYYQNGNANALANARSDQTRYYQAYQRIVPIVRLTLPTNSAGKATFGYSDSDQAISPDGLISGLTPSVREASENNGSRLLISDFYERDFVTIVTPAYPGMAAGQTVGARWKGPSVTFDTPIKTVTTPGTMTFEVPRVEVIDAIGSTVPVTFSVKRGNAPIEQSAPLNLEVERQSLTLPAPTFNGASRELSVSFAGGQNGQLVRVRWSGVVVRDTTPQNVVPGQTNRFAIPENWVTENAGKTVNVNYSIGTQAGDRYQFSKILRLSF
;
A
#
# COMPACT_ATOMS: atom_id res chain seq x y z
N MET A 1 74.18 -34.06 -22.22
CA MET A 1 73.34 -33.87 -21.02
C MET A 1 72.38 -32.73 -21.35
N ILE A 2 71.17 -33.09 -21.79
CA ILE A 2 70.19 -32.18 -22.39
C ILE A 2 69.44 -31.48 -21.25
N VAL A 3 69.56 -30.15 -21.19
CA VAL A 3 68.84 -29.30 -20.23
C VAL A 3 67.47 -28.98 -20.81
N LEU A 4 66.44 -29.49 -20.14
CA LEU A 4 65.02 -29.32 -20.48
C LEU A 4 64.56 -27.93 -19.98
N GLY A 5 64.31 -27.00 -20.91
CA GLY A 5 63.73 -25.69 -20.61
C GLY A 5 62.21 -25.79 -20.44
N VAL A 6 61.72 -25.47 -19.24
CA VAL A 6 60.29 -25.40 -18.92
C VAL A 6 59.70 -24.12 -19.53
N VAL A 7 58.77 -24.26 -20.46
CA VAL A 7 57.96 -23.16 -21.00
C VAL A 7 56.72 -23.01 -20.12
N LEU A 8 56.62 -21.89 -19.40
CA LEU A 8 55.43 -21.49 -18.64
C LEU A 8 54.40 -20.88 -19.61
N THR A 9 53.35 -21.63 -19.93
CA THR A 9 52.16 -21.11 -20.61
C THR A 9 51.26 -20.41 -19.60
N ALA A 10 51.17 -19.08 -19.66
CA ALA A 10 50.19 -18.31 -18.92
C ALA A 10 48.82 -18.38 -19.63
N CYS A 11 47.84 -19.03 -19.01
CA CYS A 11 46.45 -18.98 -19.44
C CYS A 11 45.83 -17.64 -19.06
N SER A 12 45.51 -16.81 -20.05
CA SER A 12 44.70 -15.60 -19.89
C SER A 12 43.26 -16.01 -19.56
N ILE A 13 42.83 -15.84 -18.31
CA ILE A 13 41.43 -16.03 -17.91
C ILE A 13 40.63 -14.79 -18.41
N PRO A 14 39.56 -14.95 -19.18
CA PRO A 14 38.71 -13.82 -19.57
C PRO A 14 38.01 -13.24 -18.34
N SER A 15 38.06 -11.91 -18.22
CA SER A 15 37.38 -11.15 -17.16
C SER A 15 35.88 -11.49 -17.13
N PRO A 16 35.28 -11.71 -15.95
CA PRO A 16 33.84 -11.90 -15.86
C PRO A 16 33.13 -10.62 -16.31
N SER A 17 32.26 -10.75 -17.31
CA SER A 17 31.33 -9.68 -17.72
C SER A 17 30.52 -9.21 -16.51
N PRO A 18 30.27 -7.90 -16.35
CA PRO A 18 29.39 -7.42 -15.29
C PRO A 18 28.00 -8.00 -15.51
N LEU A 19 27.45 -8.63 -14.47
CA LEU A 19 26.06 -9.08 -14.42
C LEU A 19 25.16 -7.86 -14.68
N SER A 20 24.46 -7.86 -15.81
CA SER A 20 23.35 -6.94 -16.06
C SER A 20 22.34 -7.08 -14.93
N SER A 21 22.22 -6.05 -14.11
CA SER A 21 21.17 -5.93 -13.12
C SER A 21 19.82 -5.87 -13.84
N LEU A 22 19.04 -6.95 -13.75
CA LEU A 22 17.61 -6.89 -14.07
C LEU A 22 16.97 -5.84 -13.16
N PRO A 23 16.08 -4.96 -13.67
CA PRO A 23 15.35 -4.05 -12.81
C PRO A 23 14.49 -4.88 -11.86
N MET A 24 14.68 -4.69 -10.54
CA MET A 24 13.73 -5.17 -9.54
C MET A 24 12.38 -4.54 -9.86
N SER A 25 11.45 -5.35 -10.36
CA SER A 25 10.05 -4.97 -10.40
C SER A 25 9.62 -4.76 -8.95
N GLN A 26 9.45 -3.50 -8.55
CA GLN A 26 8.88 -3.13 -7.25
C GLN A 26 7.37 -3.41 -7.31
N THR A 27 6.99 -4.67 -7.22
CA THR A 27 5.65 -5.01 -6.76
C THR A 27 5.56 -4.60 -5.29
N PRO A 28 4.51 -3.86 -4.86
CA PRO A 28 4.39 -3.41 -3.48
C PRO A 28 4.42 -4.62 -2.55
N VAL A 29 5.36 -4.64 -1.60
CA VAL A 29 5.62 -5.73 -0.62
C VAL A 29 4.36 -6.20 0.13
N VAL A 30 3.32 -5.38 0.14
CA VAL A 30 2.14 -5.55 0.97
C VAL A 30 1.04 -6.42 0.33
N THR A 31 1.02 -6.59 -1.01
CA THR A 31 -0.04 -7.36 -1.70
C THR A 31 0.21 -8.88 -1.70
N ASN A 32 1.39 -9.33 -1.24
CA ASN A 32 1.79 -10.74 -1.26
C ASN A 32 1.63 -11.47 0.09
N ALA A 33 1.15 -10.80 1.15
CA ALA A 33 1.12 -11.38 2.50
C ALA A 33 0.39 -12.74 2.57
N ALA A 34 -0.76 -12.89 1.91
CA ALA A 34 -1.48 -14.16 1.91
C ALA A 34 -0.74 -15.28 1.14
N SER A 35 -0.02 -14.95 0.06
CA SER A 35 0.77 -15.92 -0.69
C SER A 35 2.05 -16.32 0.04
N GLU A 36 2.69 -15.40 0.76
CA GLU A 36 3.84 -15.66 1.64
C GLU A 36 3.46 -16.60 2.79
N LEU A 37 2.36 -16.31 3.50
CA LEU A 37 1.85 -17.19 4.55
C LEU A 37 1.48 -18.57 4.00
N THR A 38 0.83 -18.63 2.84
CA THR A 38 0.53 -19.89 2.16
C THR A 38 1.80 -20.67 1.80
N GLY A 39 2.85 -19.97 1.35
CA GLY A 39 4.15 -20.54 1.05
C GLY A 39 4.79 -21.18 2.28
N TRP A 40 4.90 -20.44 3.39
CA TRP A 40 5.47 -20.96 4.64
C TRP A 40 4.64 -22.07 5.26
N TYR A 41 3.31 -21.96 5.20
CA TYR A 41 2.39 -22.96 5.72
C TYR A 41 2.48 -24.31 4.98
N ASN A 42 2.68 -24.30 3.65
CA ASN A 42 2.73 -25.51 2.84
C ASN A 42 4.07 -26.26 2.89
N ARG A 43 5.10 -25.66 3.52
CA ARG A 43 6.38 -26.31 3.76
C ARG A 43 6.24 -27.45 4.77
N VAL A 44 7.14 -28.44 4.70
CA VAL A 44 7.19 -29.59 5.63
C VAL A 44 8.63 -29.96 6.00
N ASP A 45 9.54 -28.98 5.91
CA ASP A 45 10.95 -29.19 6.20
C ASP A 45 11.14 -29.69 7.63
N ARG A 46 12.03 -30.66 7.80
CA ARG A 46 12.41 -31.16 9.12
C ARG A 46 13.11 -30.07 9.93
N ASP A 47 13.98 -29.32 9.28
CA ASP A 47 14.84 -28.29 9.87
C ASP A 47 15.14 -27.17 8.85
N CYS A 48 15.86 -26.15 9.29
CA CYS A 48 16.29 -25.03 8.46
C CYS A 48 17.81 -25.07 8.20
N GLY A 49 18.34 -26.25 7.86
CA GLY A 49 19.69 -26.46 7.33
C GLY A 49 20.76 -26.84 8.35
N SER A 50 20.40 -27.15 9.60
CA SER A 50 21.33 -27.72 10.59
C SER A 50 20.60 -28.31 11.79
N ALA A 51 21.29 -29.15 12.57
CA ALA A 51 20.75 -29.77 13.79
C ALA A 51 20.27 -28.78 14.88
N ASN A 52 20.71 -27.52 14.84
CA ASN A 52 20.32 -26.49 15.80
C ASN A 52 19.41 -25.40 15.17
N ARG A 53 18.85 -25.65 13.98
CA ARG A 53 17.97 -24.72 13.27
C ARG A 53 16.60 -25.36 13.07
N ALA A 54 15.72 -25.19 14.04
CA ALA A 54 14.36 -25.72 13.99
C ALA A 54 13.51 -25.12 12.87
N ALA A 55 12.50 -25.88 12.42
CA ALA A 55 11.73 -25.56 11.24
C ALA A 55 10.91 -24.25 11.33
N PHE A 56 10.58 -23.76 12.53
CA PHE A 56 9.89 -22.47 12.71
C PHE A 56 10.72 -21.28 12.20
N LEU A 57 12.04 -21.42 12.04
CA LEU A 57 12.91 -20.35 11.56
C LEU A 57 12.66 -20.02 10.07
N CYS A 58 12.17 -20.99 9.28
CA CYS A 58 12.03 -20.85 7.84
C CYS A 58 10.69 -21.38 7.28
N SER A 59 9.77 -21.83 8.15
CA SER A 59 8.49 -22.38 7.73
C SER A 59 7.41 -22.22 8.81
N GLY A 60 6.17 -22.46 8.40
CA GLY A 60 4.97 -22.29 9.20
C GLY A 60 4.62 -20.83 9.46
N VAL A 61 3.46 -20.63 10.07
CA VAL A 61 2.89 -19.32 10.37
C VAL A 61 2.85 -19.15 11.88
N LEU A 62 3.65 -18.22 12.39
CA LEU A 62 3.75 -17.91 13.81
C LEU A 62 2.82 -16.75 14.17
N LEU A 63 1.71 -17.05 14.84
CA LEU A 63 0.62 -16.10 15.07
C LEU A 63 0.29 -15.97 16.57
N ARG A 64 -0.15 -14.79 16.98
CA ARG A 64 -0.58 -14.50 18.35
C ARG A 64 -1.95 -13.84 18.34
N GLY A 65 -2.87 -14.42 19.10
CA GLY A 65 -4.17 -13.82 19.40
C GLY A 65 -4.01 -12.69 20.42
N THR A 66 -4.73 -11.58 20.20
CA THR A 66 -4.63 -10.39 21.06
C THR A 66 -5.99 -9.76 21.29
N GLU A 67 -6.21 -9.24 22.50
CA GLU A 67 -7.34 -8.36 22.78
C GLU A 67 -7.14 -6.99 22.10
N THR A 68 -8.17 -6.53 21.40
CA THR A 68 -8.23 -5.17 20.86
C THR A 68 -8.88 -4.25 21.89
N ASN A 69 -8.06 -3.43 22.55
CA ASN A 69 -8.51 -2.53 23.60
C ASN A 69 -7.87 -1.13 23.45
N PRO A 70 -8.61 -0.02 23.58
CA PRO A 70 -8.02 1.32 23.48
C PRO A 70 -7.01 1.64 24.60
N ALA A 71 -7.06 0.96 25.75
CA ALA A 71 -6.20 1.24 26.90
C ALA A 71 -4.75 0.78 26.73
N PHE A 72 -4.46 -0.11 25.78
CA PHE A 72 -3.12 -0.64 25.53
C PHE A 72 -2.91 -0.99 24.06
N LEU A 73 -1.66 -1.12 23.62
CA LEU A 73 -1.35 -1.56 22.27
C LEU A 73 -1.28 -3.10 22.22
N PRO A 74 -2.02 -3.77 21.31
CA PRO A 74 -2.10 -5.24 21.29
C PRO A 74 -0.77 -5.97 21.03
N TRP A 75 0.20 -5.28 20.40
CA TRP A 75 1.55 -5.80 20.15
C TRP A 75 2.54 -5.52 21.29
N ASP A 76 2.10 -4.90 22.39
CA ASP A 76 2.93 -4.79 23.59
C ASP A 76 2.70 -5.99 24.51
N PRO A 77 3.73 -6.55 25.16
CA PRO A 77 3.54 -7.65 26.09
C PRO A 77 2.75 -7.18 27.31
N SER A 78 1.87 -8.06 27.83
CA SER A 78 1.14 -7.78 29.06
C SER A 78 2.10 -7.67 30.26
N PRO A 79 1.70 -7.00 31.36
CA PRO A 79 2.55 -6.91 32.55
C PRO A 79 3.03 -8.27 33.08
N ASN A 80 2.16 -9.29 33.04
CA ASN A 80 2.55 -10.65 33.40
C ASN A 80 3.58 -11.25 32.43
N ALA A 81 3.41 -11.06 31.12
CA ALA A 81 4.38 -11.52 30.14
C ALA A 81 5.75 -10.84 30.36
N VAL A 82 5.77 -9.52 30.61
CA VAL A 82 7.01 -8.78 30.94
C VAL A 82 7.67 -9.34 32.20
N GLN A 83 6.90 -9.55 33.28
CA GLN A 83 7.43 -10.09 34.54
C GLN A 83 8.00 -11.50 34.36
N LYS A 84 7.30 -12.36 33.63
CA LYS A 84 7.72 -13.74 33.35
C LYS A 84 8.87 -13.81 32.35
N GLY A 85 8.97 -12.85 31.44
CA GLY A 85 9.96 -12.82 30.36
C GLY A 85 9.62 -13.69 29.15
N GLY A 86 8.39 -14.21 29.08
CA GLY A 86 7.94 -15.11 28.02
C GLY A 86 6.49 -14.88 27.62
N ILE A 87 6.20 -15.08 26.34
CA ILE A 87 4.91 -14.76 25.70
C ILE A 87 4.49 -15.85 24.71
N ALA A 88 3.22 -16.26 24.79
CA ALA A 88 2.67 -17.35 24.00
C ALA A 88 2.32 -16.94 22.56
N PHE A 89 2.65 -17.83 21.62
CA PHE A 89 2.28 -17.81 20.21
C PHE A 89 1.80 -19.20 19.80
N PHE A 90 1.11 -19.27 18.67
CA PHE A 90 0.69 -20.50 18.02
C PHE A 90 1.47 -20.64 16.70
N TRP A 91 1.69 -21.87 16.27
CA TRP A 91 2.42 -22.13 15.04
C TRP A 91 1.66 -23.08 14.13
N LEU A 92 1.42 -22.66 12.89
CA LEU A 92 0.59 -23.40 11.95
C LEU A 92 1.40 -23.85 10.74
N ARG A 93 1.33 -25.14 10.42
CA ARG A 93 1.92 -25.72 9.21
C ARG A 93 1.03 -26.85 8.70
N THR A 94 1.12 -27.20 7.42
CA THR A 94 0.22 -28.19 6.81
C THR A 94 0.27 -29.57 7.47
N ASP A 95 1.35 -29.90 8.18
CA ASP A 95 1.57 -31.12 8.96
C ASP A 95 1.49 -30.87 10.49
N ASN A 96 0.96 -29.72 10.92
CA ASN A 96 0.82 -29.32 12.32
C ASN A 96 -0.37 -28.35 12.52
N ASN A 97 -1.58 -28.78 12.17
CA ASN A 97 -2.81 -27.97 12.23
C ASN A 97 -3.62 -28.15 13.53
N TYR A 98 -4.62 -27.28 13.73
CA TYR A 98 -5.71 -27.33 14.73
C TYR A 98 -6.97 -26.69 14.14
N SER A 99 -8.12 -26.91 14.79
CA SER A 99 -9.41 -26.33 14.36
C SER A 99 -9.85 -25.09 15.14
N MET A 100 -9.19 -24.76 16.26
CA MET A 100 -9.56 -23.58 17.06
C MET A 100 -8.34 -22.83 17.59
N LEU A 101 -8.53 -21.52 17.81
CA LEU A 101 -7.65 -20.64 18.57
C LEU A 101 -8.32 -20.30 19.91
N PRO A 102 -7.55 -19.86 20.92
CA PRO A 102 -8.12 -19.37 22.17
C PRO A 102 -8.85 -18.03 21.95
N GLU A 103 -9.41 -17.48 23.04
CA GLU A 103 -10.39 -16.38 23.18
C GLU A 103 -10.31 -15.16 22.22
N HIS A 104 -9.19 -14.92 21.54
CA HIS A 104 -9.01 -13.80 20.62
C HIS A 104 -8.97 -14.25 19.15
N PRO A 105 -10.06 -14.09 18.39
CA PRO A 105 -10.14 -14.49 16.98
C PRO A 105 -9.40 -13.52 16.03
N ASN A 106 -8.58 -12.61 16.55
CA ASN A 106 -7.74 -11.68 15.80
C ASN A 106 -6.40 -11.48 16.50
N GLY A 107 -5.43 -10.95 15.76
CA GLY A 107 -4.14 -10.58 16.32
C GLY A 107 -3.13 -10.34 15.21
N PHE A 108 -1.89 -10.77 15.42
CA PHE A 108 -0.80 -10.53 14.46
C PHE A 108 0.05 -11.78 14.21
N VAL A 109 0.76 -11.75 13.10
CA VAL A 109 1.68 -12.78 12.63
C VAL A 109 3.08 -12.20 12.59
N PHE A 110 4.07 -12.94 13.08
CA PHE A 110 5.47 -12.61 12.88
C PHE A 110 6.03 -13.29 11.63
N TYR A 111 6.97 -12.62 10.97
CA TYR A 111 7.85 -13.27 9.99
C TYR A 111 8.59 -14.45 10.65
N PRO A 112 8.77 -15.59 9.96
CA PRO A 112 9.75 -16.58 10.38
C PRO A 112 11.13 -15.92 10.49
N ASN A 113 11.93 -16.29 11.48
CA ASN A 113 13.17 -15.57 11.83
C ASN A 113 14.13 -15.37 10.65
N PHE A 114 14.19 -16.27 9.67
CA PHE A 114 15.07 -16.14 8.49
C PHE A 114 14.57 -15.14 7.44
N TYR A 115 13.33 -14.68 7.56
CA TYR A 115 12.69 -13.74 6.61
C TYR A 115 12.35 -12.40 7.26
N ILE A 116 12.80 -12.14 8.48
CA ILE A 116 12.54 -10.86 9.16
C ILE A 116 13.13 -9.69 8.35
N PRO A 117 12.40 -8.58 8.17
CA PRO A 117 12.92 -7.41 7.47
C PRO A 117 14.12 -6.78 8.22
N PRO A 118 15.10 -6.18 7.50
CA PRO A 118 16.20 -5.47 8.13
C PRO A 118 15.72 -4.40 9.13
N GLY A 119 16.39 -4.33 10.29
CA GLY A 119 16.04 -3.37 11.34
C GLY A 119 14.83 -3.76 12.19
N THR A 120 14.37 -5.01 12.12
CA THR A 120 13.40 -5.60 13.05
C THR A 120 14.07 -6.53 14.06
N LEU A 121 13.40 -6.80 15.18
CA LEU A 121 13.90 -7.68 16.24
C LEU A 121 13.87 -9.14 15.80
N ASP A 122 14.96 -9.85 16.07
CA ASP A 122 15.02 -11.31 16.02
C ASP A 122 14.59 -11.87 17.39
N ILE A 123 13.35 -12.35 17.48
CA ILE A 123 12.75 -12.79 18.74
C ILE A 123 12.97 -14.29 18.92
N GLU A 124 13.63 -14.65 20.02
CA GLU A 124 13.97 -16.02 20.37
C GLU A 124 12.73 -16.85 20.74
N VAL A 125 12.59 -18.04 20.15
CA VAL A 125 11.66 -19.08 20.60
C VAL A 125 12.34 -19.90 21.71
N LEU A 126 11.74 -19.90 22.90
CA LEU A 126 12.29 -20.50 24.10
C LEU A 126 11.94 -21.99 24.22
N CYS A 127 10.68 -22.35 23.92
CA CYS A 127 10.19 -23.71 23.94
C CYS A 127 8.90 -23.89 23.13
N ALA A 128 8.52 -25.14 22.88
CA ALA A 128 7.27 -25.50 22.22
C ALA A 128 6.55 -26.66 22.92
N PHE A 129 5.23 -26.60 22.96
CA PHE A 129 4.32 -27.62 23.47
C PHE A 129 3.45 -28.16 22.31
N PRO A 130 3.29 -29.50 22.17
CA PRO A 130 2.48 -30.07 21.09
C PRO A 130 0.97 -29.71 21.15
N GLU A 131 0.47 -29.37 22.33
CA GLU A 131 -0.87 -28.81 22.59
C GLU A 131 -0.76 -27.59 23.51
N ASP A 132 -1.89 -27.04 23.96
CA ASP A 132 -1.96 -25.94 24.94
C ASP A 132 -1.14 -26.27 26.19
N GLY A 133 -0.09 -25.49 26.44
CA GLY A 133 0.89 -25.73 27.49
C GLY A 133 0.48 -25.16 28.85
N ASP A 134 -0.57 -24.32 28.89
CA ASP A 134 -0.95 -23.50 30.03
C ASP A 134 0.24 -22.72 30.59
N THR A 135 0.92 -21.99 29.70
CA THR A 135 2.19 -21.34 30.06
C THR A 135 2.01 -20.21 31.06
N TRP A 136 0.78 -19.78 31.34
CA TRP A 136 0.46 -18.87 32.43
C TRP A 136 0.86 -19.46 33.78
N ASP A 137 0.48 -20.72 34.02
CA ASP A 137 0.73 -21.46 35.26
C ASP A 137 2.07 -22.23 35.26
N ARG A 138 3.05 -21.71 34.51
CA ARG A 138 4.46 -22.16 34.48
C ARG A 138 5.38 -21.02 34.94
N PRO A 139 5.59 -20.85 36.25
CA PRO A 139 6.22 -19.64 36.81
C PRO A 139 7.74 -19.56 36.58
N THR A 140 8.38 -20.65 36.15
CA THR A 140 9.83 -20.72 35.95
C THR A 140 10.19 -20.82 34.48
N MET A 141 11.45 -20.52 34.16
CA MET A 141 11.99 -20.60 32.80
C MET A 141 11.13 -19.86 31.76
N GLN A 142 10.61 -18.70 32.13
CA GLN A 142 9.79 -17.83 31.27
C GLN A 142 8.52 -18.51 30.70
N GLY A 143 7.93 -19.48 31.39
CA GLY A 143 6.78 -20.24 30.89
C GLY A 143 7.15 -21.60 30.28
N CYS A 144 8.44 -21.94 30.20
CA CYS A 144 8.92 -23.23 29.70
C CYS A 144 9.20 -24.26 30.79
N GLY A 145 9.10 -23.87 32.06
CA GLY A 145 9.35 -24.73 33.20
C GLY A 145 8.16 -25.64 33.52
N PRO A 146 8.21 -26.37 34.66
CA PRO A 146 7.08 -27.17 35.10
C PRO A 146 5.83 -26.33 35.41
N HIS A 147 4.68 -26.93 35.13
CA HIS A 147 3.35 -26.49 35.55
C HIS A 147 3.18 -26.63 37.07
N ILE A 148 2.49 -25.68 37.71
CA ILE A 148 2.31 -25.67 39.17
C ILE A 148 1.62 -26.92 39.73
N ASN A 149 0.70 -27.52 38.96
CA ASN A 149 -0.04 -28.71 39.38
C ASN A 149 0.68 -30.02 39.03
N GLY A 150 1.78 -29.95 38.26
CA GLY A 150 2.60 -31.10 37.88
C GLY A 150 4.10 -30.84 38.01
N PRO A 151 4.61 -30.39 39.18
CA PRO A 151 5.96 -29.83 39.30
C PRO A 151 7.09 -30.82 38.94
N GLN A 152 6.83 -32.13 39.05
CA GLN A 152 7.78 -33.19 38.72
C GLN A 152 7.51 -33.80 37.34
N THR A 153 6.24 -33.86 36.93
CA THR A 153 5.77 -34.55 35.73
C THR A 153 5.68 -33.65 34.50
N SER A 154 5.79 -32.33 34.64
CA SER A 154 5.68 -31.38 33.52
C SER A 154 6.94 -30.54 33.28
N ARG A 155 8.07 -30.97 33.87
CA ARG A 155 9.41 -30.40 33.63
C ARG A 155 9.76 -30.44 32.13
N PRO A 156 10.73 -29.65 31.66
CA PRO A 156 11.20 -29.72 30.28
C PRO A 156 11.50 -31.15 29.81
N CYS A 157 11.19 -31.47 28.55
CA CYS A 157 11.25 -32.86 28.06
C CYS A 157 12.64 -33.48 28.20
N ASP A 158 13.71 -32.69 28.00
CA ASP A 158 15.08 -33.13 28.16
C ASP A 158 15.44 -33.45 29.62
N GLU A 159 14.83 -32.78 30.59
CA GLU A 159 14.98 -33.12 32.02
C GLU A 159 14.25 -34.40 32.42
N LEU A 160 13.19 -34.77 31.68
CA LEU A 160 12.44 -36.00 31.87
C LEU A 160 13.00 -37.19 31.06
N GLY A 161 14.05 -36.98 30.27
CA GLY A 161 14.58 -37.99 29.35
C GLY A 161 13.63 -38.31 28.18
N ILE A 162 12.64 -37.45 27.92
CA ILE A 162 11.71 -37.57 26.80
C ILE A 162 12.36 -36.93 25.57
N THR A 163 12.67 -37.77 24.60
CA THR A 163 13.39 -37.39 23.37
C THR A 163 12.62 -37.74 22.10
N THR A 164 11.52 -38.48 22.20
CA THR A 164 10.69 -38.85 21.04
C THR A 164 9.22 -38.49 21.23
N ALA A 165 8.51 -38.31 20.12
CA ALA A 165 7.07 -38.11 20.08
C ALA A 165 6.30 -39.24 20.79
N GLN A 166 6.72 -40.49 20.63
CA GLN A 166 6.08 -41.65 21.26
C GLN A 166 6.26 -41.63 22.78
N GLN A 167 7.45 -41.25 23.27
CA GLN A 167 7.67 -41.06 24.70
C GLN A 167 6.81 -39.94 25.25
N TRP A 168 6.67 -38.84 24.50
CA TRP A 168 5.81 -37.71 24.89
C TRP A 168 4.34 -38.15 25.03
N ILE A 169 3.81 -38.91 24.07
CA ILE A 169 2.43 -39.45 24.13
C ILE A 169 2.26 -40.44 25.27
N ALA A 170 3.23 -41.34 25.48
CA ALA A 170 3.18 -42.30 26.58
C ALA A 170 3.15 -41.59 27.93
N HIS A 171 3.94 -40.53 28.09
CA HIS A 171 3.99 -39.69 29.29
C HIS A 171 2.68 -38.93 29.51
N LEU A 172 2.18 -38.28 28.46
CA LEU A 172 0.91 -37.54 28.49
C LEU A 172 -0.27 -38.40 28.95
N ASN A 173 -0.33 -39.65 28.49
CA ASN A 173 -1.41 -40.58 28.79
C ASN A 173 -1.34 -41.21 30.19
N GLN A 174 -0.24 -41.05 30.92
CA GLN A 174 -0.12 -41.48 32.32
C GLN A 174 -0.75 -40.48 33.29
N GLY A 175 -1.05 -39.26 32.82
CA GLY A 175 -1.51 -38.15 33.64
C GLY A 175 -3.02 -38.01 33.79
N ALA A 176 -3.45 -37.49 34.94
CA ALA A 176 -4.85 -37.11 35.18
C ALA A 176 -5.25 -35.79 34.48
N GLY A 177 -4.28 -34.92 34.18
CA GLY A 177 -4.48 -33.60 33.56
C GLY A 177 -3.52 -33.37 32.39
N ARG A 178 -4.02 -32.76 31.31
CA ARG A 178 -3.25 -32.51 30.08
C ARG A 178 -2.06 -31.57 30.28
N HIS A 179 -2.15 -30.59 31.19
CA HIS A 179 -1.07 -29.63 31.47
C HIS A 179 -0.04 -30.19 32.46
N ASP A 180 -0.51 -30.99 33.42
CA ASP A 180 0.29 -31.49 34.55
C ASP A 180 1.24 -32.62 34.15
N ASN A 181 0.97 -33.30 33.03
CA ASN A 181 1.77 -34.42 32.52
C ASN A 181 2.21 -34.20 31.07
N GLN A 182 2.35 -32.95 30.64
CA GLN A 182 3.03 -32.62 29.40
C GLN A 182 4.32 -31.86 29.67
N CYS A 183 5.35 -32.16 28.90
CA CYS A 183 6.62 -31.43 28.89
C CYS A 183 6.72 -30.52 27.67
N GLY A 184 7.43 -29.40 27.84
CA GLY A 184 7.81 -28.50 26.76
C GLY A 184 9.18 -28.88 26.18
N TRP A 185 9.33 -28.74 24.87
CA TRP A 185 10.60 -28.97 24.18
C TRP A 185 11.45 -27.70 24.25
N THR A 186 12.63 -27.75 24.87
CA THR A 186 13.54 -26.60 24.97
C THR A 186 14.17 -26.26 23.63
N LEU A 187 14.01 -25.01 23.18
CA LEU A 187 14.44 -24.50 21.85
C LEU A 187 15.38 -23.28 21.94
N ARG A 188 15.80 -22.92 23.17
CA ARG A 188 16.66 -21.78 23.48
C ARG A 188 17.94 -21.77 22.65
N LEU A 189 18.43 -20.57 22.36
CA LEU A 189 19.75 -20.39 21.78
C LEU A 189 20.82 -21.03 22.67
N GLY A 190 21.72 -21.79 22.04
CA GLY A 190 22.76 -22.57 22.73
C GLY A 190 22.34 -23.98 23.14
N ALA A 191 21.04 -24.33 23.10
CA ALA A 191 20.63 -25.72 23.25
C ALA A 191 21.07 -26.55 22.02
N SER A 192 21.42 -27.81 22.27
CA SER A 192 21.81 -28.75 21.22
C SER A 192 20.59 -29.50 20.67
N ASN A 193 20.65 -29.83 19.38
CA ASN A 193 19.67 -30.63 18.66
C ASN A 193 18.26 -30.01 18.66
N THR A 194 18.15 -28.67 18.69
CA THR A 194 16.86 -27.97 18.71
C THR A 194 16.00 -28.27 17.49
N ALA A 195 16.61 -28.59 16.35
CA ALA A 195 15.88 -28.99 15.16
C ALA A 195 15.13 -30.31 15.36
N ASP A 196 15.80 -31.32 15.91
CA ASP A 196 15.16 -32.59 16.21
C ASP A 196 14.12 -32.46 17.32
N ARG A 197 14.41 -31.69 18.40
CA ARG A 197 13.44 -31.40 19.47
C ARG A 197 12.15 -30.80 18.92
N PHE A 198 12.25 -29.81 18.03
CA PHE A 198 11.07 -29.22 17.39
C PHE A 198 10.38 -30.19 16.42
N TYR A 199 11.14 -31.02 15.71
CA TYR A 199 10.55 -32.05 14.86
C TYR A 199 9.78 -33.09 15.68
N GLN A 200 10.28 -33.49 16.85
CA GLN A 200 9.57 -34.38 17.77
C GLN A 200 8.33 -33.72 18.36
N ASN A 201 8.34 -32.39 18.58
CA ASN A 201 7.13 -31.63 18.91
C ASN A 201 6.05 -31.76 17.81
N ILE A 202 6.46 -31.63 16.53
CA ILE A 202 5.55 -31.78 15.38
C ILE A 202 4.98 -33.20 15.32
N LEU A 203 5.85 -34.21 15.46
CA LEU A 203 5.45 -35.61 15.45
C LEU A 203 4.54 -35.97 16.63
N ALA A 204 4.80 -35.44 17.83
CA ALA A 204 3.96 -35.67 19.01
C ALA A 204 2.54 -35.18 18.77
N ARG A 205 2.39 -34.00 18.16
CA ARG A 205 1.07 -33.46 17.81
C ARG A 205 0.31 -34.37 16.83
N ASN A 206 1.01 -34.95 15.85
CA ASN A 206 0.41 -35.85 14.86
C ASN A 206 -0.07 -37.19 15.46
N LEU A 207 0.32 -37.49 16.70
CA LEU A 207 -0.13 -38.67 17.45
C LEU A 207 -1.26 -38.36 18.46
N LEU A 208 -1.71 -37.09 18.55
CA LEU A 208 -2.80 -36.70 19.44
C LEU A 208 -4.14 -37.30 19.01
N THR A 209 -5.02 -37.53 19.98
CA THR A 209 -6.41 -37.87 19.70
C THR A 209 -7.13 -36.70 19.01
N PRO A 210 -8.22 -36.95 18.25
CA PRO A 210 -8.95 -35.87 17.57
C PRO A 210 -9.40 -34.72 18.49
N ALA A 211 -9.80 -35.02 19.72
CA ALA A 211 -10.19 -34.02 20.72
C ALA A 211 -9.02 -33.12 21.15
N ARG A 212 -7.81 -33.68 21.31
CA ARG A 212 -6.62 -32.90 21.65
C ARG A 212 -6.04 -32.16 20.44
N TRP A 213 -6.11 -32.76 19.26
CA TRP A 213 -5.73 -32.13 18.00
C TRP A 213 -6.54 -30.85 17.71
N ALA A 214 -7.82 -30.83 18.11
CA ALA A 214 -8.68 -29.67 17.87
C ALA A 214 -8.12 -28.39 18.54
N VAL A 215 -7.44 -28.54 19.69
CA VAL A 215 -6.83 -27.47 20.48
C VAL A 215 -5.48 -27.05 19.86
N TRP A 216 -5.16 -25.76 19.96
CA TRP A 216 -3.90 -25.17 19.46
C TRP A 216 -2.65 -25.81 20.07
N ASN A 217 -1.51 -25.63 19.41
CA ASN A 217 -0.18 -25.84 20.00
C ASN A 217 0.32 -24.55 20.64
N GLU A 218 1.42 -24.57 21.37
CA GLU A 218 1.94 -23.35 22.00
C GLU A 218 3.45 -23.24 21.86
N LEU A 219 3.93 -22.12 21.31
CA LEU A 219 5.33 -21.71 21.32
C LEU A 219 5.49 -20.54 22.29
N VAL A 220 6.49 -20.61 23.16
CA VAL A 220 6.82 -19.50 24.06
C VAL A 220 7.99 -18.74 23.47
N LEU A 221 7.77 -17.46 23.18
CA LEU A 221 8.81 -16.54 22.71
C LEU A 221 9.32 -15.69 23.88
N LYS A 222 10.55 -15.20 23.75
CA LYS A 222 11.10 -14.17 24.65
C LYS A 222 10.33 -12.87 24.48
N THR A 223 10.02 -12.19 25.58
CA THR A 223 9.39 -10.87 25.52
C THR A 223 10.34 -9.78 25.03
N TRP A 224 9.75 -8.72 24.47
CA TRP A 224 10.40 -7.45 24.13
C TRP A 224 9.97 -6.35 25.10
N ALA A 225 10.59 -5.16 25.01
CA ALA A 225 10.17 -4.03 25.82
C ALA A 225 8.88 -3.39 25.27
N THR A 226 7.99 -2.96 26.16
CA THR A 226 6.79 -2.19 25.81
C THR A 226 7.16 -0.94 25.00
N GLY A 227 6.36 -0.61 23.98
CA GLY A 227 6.60 0.55 23.10
C GLY A 227 7.56 0.29 21.94
N GLN A 228 8.07 -0.95 21.79
CA GLN A 228 8.94 -1.32 20.67
C GLN A 228 8.18 -1.80 19.42
N GLY A 229 6.87 -1.57 19.32
CA GLY A 229 6.05 -2.06 18.21
C GLY A 229 6.60 -1.72 16.82
N ARG A 230 7.24 -0.55 16.66
CA ARG A 230 7.87 -0.13 15.39
C ARG A 230 8.92 -1.11 14.87
N VAL A 231 9.67 -1.77 15.76
CA VAL A 231 10.78 -2.66 15.39
C VAL A 231 10.42 -4.14 15.53
N LEU A 232 9.15 -4.48 15.77
CA LEU A 232 8.72 -5.87 15.77
C LEU A 232 8.68 -6.43 14.33
N PRO A 233 8.98 -7.73 14.15
CA PRO A 233 8.90 -8.40 12.85
C PRO A 233 7.44 -8.76 12.52
N ILE A 234 6.50 -7.83 12.68
CA ILE A 234 5.09 -8.05 12.31
C ILE A 234 4.97 -8.12 10.80
N HIS A 235 4.52 -9.28 10.32
CA HIS A 235 4.23 -9.56 8.92
C HIS A 235 2.83 -9.04 8.55
N SER A 236 1.82 -9.44 9.31
CA SER A 236 0.42 -9.11 9.04
C SER A 236 -0.40 -9.11 10.32
N PHE A 237 -1.46 -8.30 10.35
CA PHE A 237 -2.58 -8.56 11.24
C PHE A 237 -3.43 -9.71 10.66
N TYR A 238 -4.17 -10.42 11.49
CA TYR A 238 -5.10 -11.44 11.03
C TYR A 238 -6.44 -11.36 11.74
N TYR A 239 -7.46 -11.90 11.09
CA TYR A 239 -8.73 -12.25 11.71
C TYR A 239 -9.15 -13.66 11.28
N GLN A 240 -9.77 -14.40 12.20
CA GLN A 240 -10.32 -15.71 11.94
C GLN A 240 -11.69 -15.59 11.28
N ASN A 241 -11.83 -16.18 10.09
CA ASN A 241 -13.07 -16.23 9.35
C ASN A 241 -14.19 -16.91 10.17
N GLY A 242 -15.42 -16.41 10.04
CA GLY A 242 -16.58 -16.92 10.78
C GLY A 242 -16.74 -16.40 12.22
N ASN A 243 -15.84 -15.54 12.71
CA ASN A 243 -15.97 -14.92 14.02
C ASN A 243 -16.51 -13.48 13.93
N ALA A 244 -17.56 -13.20 14.69
CA ALA A 244 -18.10 -11.85 14.83
C ALA A 244 -17.02 -10.92 15.42
N ASN A 245 -16.99 -9.66 14.97
CA ASN A 245 -16.05 -8.61 15.39
C ASN A 245 -14.57 -8.81 15.06
N ALA A 246 -14.10 -10.02 14.70
CA ALA A 246 -12.69 -10.29 14.45
C ALA A 246 -12.08 -9.37 13.38
N LEU A 247 -12.79 -9.14 12.27
CA LEU A 247 -12.36 -8.21 11.23
C LEU A 247 -12.35 -6.75 11.71
N ALA A 248 -13.36 -6.35 12.49
CA ALA A 248 -13.42 -4.98 13.04
C ALA A 248 -12.26 -4.71 14.00
N ASN A 249 -11.92 -5.69 14.83
CA ASN A 249 -10.78 -5.66 15.72
C ASN A 249 -9.45 -5.57 14.95
N ALA A 250 -9.23 -6.43 13.94
CA ALA A 250 -8.04 -6.38 13.10
C ALA A 250 -7.88 -5.03 12.37
N ARG A 251 -8.98 -4.43 11.90
CA ARG A 251 -9.00 -3.08 11.31
C ARG A 251 -8.64 -1.99 12.30
N SER A 252 -9.14 -2.09 13.54
CA SER A 252 -8.76 -1.17 14.63
C SER A 252 -7.26 -1.26 14.91
N ASP A 253 -6.73 -2.47 15.03
CA ASP A 253 -5.31 -2.69 15.32
C ASP A 253 -4.42 -2.21 14.16
N GLN A 254 -4.80 -2.48 12.90
CA GLN A 254 -4.11 -1.95 11.73
C GLN A 254 -4.09 -0.41 11.71
N THR A 255 -5.23 0.23 12.00
CA THR A 255 -5.34 1.70 12.05
C THR A 255 -4.43 2.28 13.13
N ARG A 256 -4.46 1.70 14.32
CA ARG A 256 -3.65 2.15 15.47
C ARG A 256 -2.17 1.94 15.23
N TYR A 257 -1.78 0.83 14.58
CA TYR A 257 -0.40 0.56 14.23
C TYR A 257 0.12 1.59 13.22
N TYR A 258 -0.69 1.90 12.20
CA TYR A 258 -0.36 2.95 11.24
C TYR A 258 -0.26 4.33 11.90
N GLN A 259 -1.18 4.68 12.79
CA GLN A 259 -1.12 5.94 13.54
C GLN A 259 0.16 6.05 14.39
N ALA A 260 0.53 4.97 15.07
CA ALA A 260 1.72 4.95 15.94
C ALA A 260 3.04 5.01 15.16
N TYR A 261 3.12 4.32 14.01
CA TYR A 261 4.42 4.05 13.37
C TYR A 261 4.53 4.45 11.90
N GLN A 262 3.44 4.89 11.27
CA GLN A 262 3.37 5.19 9.84
C GLN A 262 3.83 4.02 8.97
N ARG A 263 3.57 2.79 9.43
CA ARG A 263 3.88 1.53 8.72
C ARG A 263 2.57 0.83 8.39
N ILE A 264 2.42 0.44 7.13
CA ILE A 264 1.28 -0.33 6.68
C ILE A 264 1.61 -1.81 6.89
N VAL A 265 0.76 -2.48 7.67
CA VAL A 265 0.81 -3.93 7.89
C VAL A 265 -0.53 -4.49 7.39
N PRO A 266 -0.53 -5.43 6.43
CA PRO A 266 -1.78 -5.92 5.84
C PRO A 266 -2.57 -6.77 6.84
N ILE A 267 -3.89 -6.80 6.66
CA ILE A 267 -4.80 -7.73 7.31
C ILE A 267 -4.99 -8.95 6.41
N VAL A 268 -4.83 -10.14 6.96
CA VAL A 268 -5.06 -11.42 6.29
C VAL A 268 -6.21 -12.18 6.96
N ARG A 269 -7.13 -12.71 6.17
CA ARG A 269 -8.18 -13.63 6.62
C ARG A 269 -7.60 -15.03 6.82
N LEU A 270 -7.72 -15.56 8.03
CA LEU A 270 -7.36 -16.95 8.38
C LEU A 270 -8.62 -17.82 8.43
N THR A 271 -8.64 -18.95 7.71
CA THR A 271 -9.65 -20.01 7.91
C THR A 271 -8.94 -21.26 8.40
N LEU A 272 -9.32 -21.77 9.58
CA LEU A 272 -8.76 -23.00 10.14
C LEU A 272 -9.47 -24.24 9.57
N PRO A 273 -8.78 -25.40 9.50
CA PRO A 273 -9.40 -26.64 9.08
C PRO A 273 -10.38 -27.16 10.14
N THR A 274 -11.40 -27.90 9.71
CA THR A 274 -12.39 -28.51 10.62
C THR A 274 -12.00 -29.91 11.12
N ASN A 275 -10.96 -30.51 10.52
CA ASN A 275 -10.42 -31.82 10.91
C ASN A 275 -8.94 -31.93 10.48
N SER A 276 -8.25 -32.96 10.94
CA SER A 276 -6.80 -33.14 10.73
C SER A 276 -6.38 -33.39 9.28
N ALA A 277 -7.27 -33.80 8.39
CA ALA A 277 -7.00 -33.93 6.95
C ALA A 277 -7.18 -32.60 6.19
N GLY A 278 -7.84 -31.61 6.81
CA GLY A 278 -8.05 -30.29 6.24
C GLY A 278 -6.80 -29.41 6.26
N LYS A 279 -6.87 -28.30 5.55
CA LYS A 279 -5.82 -27.28 5.52
C LYS A 279 -6.35 -25.92 5.94
N ALA A 280 -5.52 -25.16 6.64
CA ALA A 280 -5.77 -23.74 6.83
C ALA A 280 -5.60 -22.98 5.50
N THR A 281 -6.33 -21.87 5.36
CA THR A 281 -6.20 -20.98 4.21
C THR A 281 -6.02 -19.52 4.65
N PHE A 282 -5.29 -18.78 3.82
CA PHE A 282 -4.97 -17.37 4.02
C PHE A 282 -5.51 -16.57 2.84
N GLY A 283 -6.37 -15.61 3.12
CA GLY A 283 -6.98 -14.74 2.10
C GLY A 283 -6.58 -13.29 2.31
N TYR A 284 -6.26 -12.59 1.23
CA TYR A 284 -6.14 -11.14 1.22
C TYR A 284 -7.33 -10.54 0.47
N SER A 285 -7.84 -9.42 0.97
CA SER A 285 -8.84 -8.60 0.29
C SER A 285 -8.58 -7.14 0.61
N ASP A 286 -8.63 -6.26 -0.40
CA ASP A 286 -8.54 -4.81 -0.19
C ASP A 286 -9.70 -4.31 0.68
N SER A 287 -10.88 -4.94 0.56
CA SER A 287 -12.02 -4.60 1.38
C SER A 287 -11.80 -4.91 2.86
N ASP A 288 -10.87 -5.79 3.23
CA ASP A 288 -10.60 -6.12 4.63
C ASP A 288 -9.71 -5.06 5.30
N GLN A 289 -8.96 -4.29 4.51
CA GLN A 289 -8.01 -3.30 5.00
C GLN A 289 -8.74 -2.05 5.52
N ALA A 290 -8.32 -1.55 6.70
CA ALA A 290 -8.61 -0.18 7.15
C ALA A 290 -7.61 0.84 6.57
N ILE A 291 -6.38 0.40 6.29
CA ILE A 291 -5.30 1.20 5.71
C ILE A 291 -4.84 0.50 4.42
N SER A 292 -4.99 1.15 3.27
CA SER A 292 -4.60 0.54 1.99
C SER A 292 -3.07 0.55 1.80
N PRO A 293 -2.49 -0.51 1.19
CA PRO A 293 -1.06 -0.65 0.93
C PRO A 293 -0.37 0.38 0.05
N ASP A 294 -1.09 0.88 -0.95
CA ASP A 294 -0.58 1.90 -1.86
C ASP A 294 -0.94 3.27 -1.29
N GLY A 295 -0.05 4.25 -1.44
CA GLY A 295 -0.34 5.65 -1.15
C GLY A 295 -1.75 6.00 -1.66
N LEU A 296 -2.64 6.35 -0.72
CA LEU A 296 -4.04 5.91 -0.67
C LEU A 296 -5.00 6.42 -1.77
N ILE A 297 -4.49 7.00 -2.86
CA ILE A 297 -5.24 7.34 -4.08
C ILE A 297 -4.45 7.10 -5.40
N SER A 298 -3.20 6.62 -5.37
CA SER A 298 -2.33 6.60 -6.58
C SER A 298 -2.83 5.70 -7.71
N GLY A 299 -3.67 4.71 -7.40
CA GLY A 299 -4.36 3.88 -8.40
C GLY A 299 -5.70 4.43 -8.88
N LEU A 300 -6.21 5.52 -8.27
CA LEU A 300 -7.45 6.16 -8.66
C LEU A 300 -7.19 7.20 -9.75
N THR A 301 -8.10 7.30 -10.70
CA THR A 301 -8.09 8.35 -11.73
C THR A 301 -9.32 9.25 -11.57
N PRO A 302 -9.18 10.57 -11.75
CA PRO A 302 -10.34 11.43 -11.87
C PRO A 302 -11.04 11.20 -13.21
N SER A 303 -12.26 11.72 -13.37
CA SER A 303 -12.94 11.85 -14.66
C SER A 303 -13.26 13.31 -14.97
N VAL A 304 -13.51 13.61 -16.25
CA VAL A 304 -14.09 14.90 -16.66
C VAL A 304 -15.51 14.64 -17.12
N ARG A 305 -16.49 15.24 -16.43
CA ARG A 305 -17.92 14.95 -16.62
C ARG A 305 -18.38 15.19 -18.06
N GLU A 306 -17.90 16.26 -18.66
CA GLU A 306 -18.32 16.69 -19.99
C GLU A 306 -17.66 15.90 -21.11
N ALA A 307 -16.58 15.15 -20.84
CA ALA A 307 -15.90 14.35 -21.86
C ALA A 307 -16.82 13.23 -22.36
N SER A 308 -17.34 13.38 -23.57
CA SER A 308 -18.39 12.52 -24.11
C SER A 308 -17.88 11.34 -24.94
N GLU A 309 -16.60 11.33 -25.33
CA GLU A 309 -16.01 10.35 -26.23
C GLU A 309 -14.88 9.54 -25.56
N ASN A 310 -14.49 8.42 -26.17
CA ASN A 310 -13.45 7.51 -25.68
C ASN A 310 -13.63 7.13 -24.21
N ASN A 311 -14.86 6.80 -23.82
CA ASN A 311 -15.23 6.46 -22.43
C ASN A 311 -14.82 7.54 -21.42
N GLY A 312 -14.94 8.82 -21.79
CA GLY A 312 -14.63 9.96 -20.93
C GLY A 312 -13.15 10.38 -20.93
N SER A 313 -12.33 9.83 -21.84
CA SER A 313 -10.93 10.25 -22.03
C SER A 313 -10.72 11.23 -23.18
N ARG A 314 -11.77 11.57 -23.93
CA ARG A 314 -11.71 12.60 -24.97
C ARG A 314 -12.84 13.61 -24.82
N LEU A 315 -12.45 14.88 -24.77
CA LEU A 315 -13.33 16.04 -24.65
C LEU A 315 -13.50 16.70 -26.02
N LEU A 316 -14.72 16.70 -26.54
CA LEU A 316 -15.05 17.32 -27.82
C LEU A 316 -15.21 18.83 -27.69
N ILE A 317 -15.01 19.56 -28.78
CA ILE A 317 -15.29 21.01 -28.83
C ILE A 317 -16.76 21.27 -28.47
N SER A 318 -17.68 20.44 -28.97
CA SER A 318 -19.11 20.52 -28.60
C SER A 318 -19.36 20.40 -27.10
N ASP A 319 -18.50 19.70 -26.37
CA ASP A 319 -18.69 19.43 -24.95
C ASP A 319 -18.42 20.67 -24.09
N PHE A 320 -17.63 21.65 -24.56
CA PHE A 320 -17.31 22.86 -23.80
C PHE A 320 -17.60 24.17 -24.53
N TYR A 321 -18.04 24.14 -25.80
CA TYR A 321 -18.17 25.32 -26.66
C TYR A 321 -19.06 26.46 -26.09
N GLU A 322 -20.03 26.15 -25.24
CA GLU A 322 -20.93 27.16 -24.64
C GLU A 322 -20.84 27.20 -23.12
N ARG A 323 -19.89 26.46 -22.54
CA ARG A 323 -19.74 26.36 -21.09
C ARG A 323 -18.74 27.38 -20.56
N ASP A 324 -18.94 27.79 -19.32
CA ASP A 324 -17.98 28.63 -18.58
C ASP A 324 -16.85 27.81 -17.97
N PHE A 325 -17.06 26.51 -17.75
CA PHE A 325 -16.10 25.57 -17.18
C PHE A 325 -16.39 24.13 -17.60
N VAL A 326 -15.43 23.25 -17.35
CA VAL A 326 -15.62 21.79 -17.31
C VAL A 326 -15.42 21.28 -15.88
N THR A 327 -15.98 20.13 -15.58
CA THR A 327 -16.05 19.57 -14.23
C THR A 327 -15.14 18.35 -14.11
N ILE A 328 -14.07 18.47 -13.33
CA ILE A 328 -13.33 17.32 -12.83
C ILE A 328 -14.15 16.66 -11.73
N VAL A 329 -14.35 15.35 -11.82
CA VAL A 329 -14.99 14.53 -10.78
C VAL A 329 -13.95 13.61 -10.16
N THR A 330 -13.77 13.72 -8.85
CA THR A 330 -12.90 12.83 -8.08
C THR A 330 -13.75 11.72 -7.45
N PRO A 331 -13.33 10.45 -7.52
CA PRO A 331 -14.06 9.37 -6.86
C PRO A 331 -13.97 9.50 -5.34
N ALA A 332 -14.86 8.81 -4.62
CA ALA A 332 -14.60 8.50 -3.22
C ALA A 332 -13.32 7.66 -3.12
N TYR A 333 -12.54 7.87 -2.06
CA TYR A 333 -11.25 7.20 -1.89
C TYR A 333 -11.14 6.45 -0.54
N PRO A 334 -10.25 5.45 -0.44
CA PRO A 334 -10.03 4.70 0.79
C PRO A 334 -9.67 5.61 1.99
N GLY A 335 -10.46 5.49 3.06
CA GLY A 335 -10.29 6.29 4.27
C GLY A 335 -10.74 7.75 4.15
N MET A 336 -11.55 8.08 3.15
CA MET A 336 -12.18 9.40 3.04
C MET A 336 -13.03 9.71 4.27
N ALA A 337 -12.74 10.83 4.93
CA ALA A 337 -13.40 11.25 6.16
C ALA A 337 -13.56 12.77 6.24
N ALA A 338 -14.55 13.21 7.01
CA ALA A 338 -14.81 14.63 7.23
C ALA A 338 -13.56 15.36 7.77
N GLY A 339 -13.32 16.58 7.27
CA GLY A 339 -12.17 17.41 7.65
C GLY A 339 -10.89 17.19 6.83
N GLN A 340 -10.83 16.16 5.98
CA GLN A 340 -9.77 16.04 4.98
C GLN A 340 -9.95 17.08 3.87
N THR A 341 -8.89 17.39 3.12
CA THR A 341 -8.96 18.36 2.02
C THR A 341 -8.54 17.74 0.69
N VAL A 342 -9.21 18.15 -0.38
CA VAL A 342 -9.04 17.62 -1.74
C VAL A 342 -8.89 18.77 -2.72
N GLY A 343 -7.97 18.64 -3.67
CA GLY A 343 -7.81 19.57 -4.79
C GLY A 343 -7.51 18.82 -6.08
N ALA A 344 -7.99 19.34 -7.20
CA ALA A 344 -7.70 18.82 -8.53
C ALA A 344 -6.72 19.72 -9.30
N ARG A 345 -6.02 19.13 -10.26
CA ARG A 345 -5.01 19.78 -11.08
C ARG A 345 -5.22 19.47 -12.55
N TRP A 346 -5.25 20.51 -13.36
CA TRP A 346 -5.28 20.49 -14.83
C TRP A 346 -3.93 20.95 -15.36
N LYS A 347 -3.12 20.05 -15.91
CA LYS A 347 -1.80 20.38 -16.45
C LYS A 347 -1.90 20.73 -17.93
N GLY A 348 -2.34 21.95 -18.22
CA GLY A 348 -2.46 22.47 -19.58
C GLY A 348 -1.09 22.63 -20.28
N PRO A 349 -1.10 22.87 -21.60
CA PRO A 349 0.15 22.97 -22.38
C PRO A 349 0.99 24.21 -22.03
N SER A 350 0.34 25.32 -21.65
CA SER A 350 1.04 26.57 -21.31
C SER A 350 1.18 26.79 -19.80
N VAL A 351 0.20 26.33 -19.00
CA VAL A 351 0.15 26.54 -17.55
C VAL A 351 -0.45 25.33 -16.82
N THR A 352 -0.07 25.18 -15.55
CA THR A 352 -0.78 24.28 -14.62
C THR A 352 -1.85 25.07 -13.88
N PHE A 353 -3.10 24.62 -13.93
CA PHE A 353 -4.20 25.17 -13.17
C PHE A 353 -4.55 24.26 -11.99
N ASP A 354 -4.45 24.79 -10.78
CA ASP A 354 -4.87 24.13 -9.55
C ASP A 354 -6.22 24.68 -9.09
N THR A 355 -7.17 23.79 -8.88
CA THR A 355 -8.52 24.17 -8.45
C THR A 355 -8.51 24.62 -6.99
N PRO A 356 -9.48 25.43 -6.53
CA PRO A 356 -9.66 25.70 -5.11
C PRO A 356 -9.79 24.41 -4.30
N ILE A 357 -9.07 24.34 -3.17
CA ILE A 357 -9.11 23.19 -2.27
C ILE A 357 -10.48 23.14 -1.58
N LYS A 358 -11.11 21.96 -1.58
CA LYS A 358 -12.38 21.68 -0.90
C LYS A 358 -12.17 20.80 0.31
N THR A 359 -12.95 21.02 1.36
CA THR A 359 -12.96 20.15 2.56
C THR A 359 -14.02 19.07 2.43
N VAL A 360 -13.68 17.84 2.78
CA VAL A 360 -14.62 16.72 2.83
C VAL A 360 -15.60 16.95 4.00
N THR A 361 -16.89 16.95 3.70
CA THR A 361 -17.97 16.99 4.70
C THR A 361 -18.57 15.60 4.91
N THR A 362 -18.88 14.92 3.82
CA THR A 362 -19.41 13.55 3.78
C THR A 362 -18.60 12.73 2.77
N PRO A 363 -18.25 11.46 3.06
CA PRO A 363 -17.58 10.60 2.09
C PRO A 363 -18.43 10.42 0.82
N GLY A 364 -17.80 10.57 -0.35
CA GLY A 364 -18.48 10.53 -1.64
C GLY A 364 -17.65 11.12 -2.77
N THR A 365 -18.25 11.25 -3.95
CA THR A 365 -17.60 11.94 -5.08
C THR A 365 -17.53 13.44 -4.81
N MET A 366 -16.46 14.08 -5.32
CA MET A 366 -16.32 15.54 -5.28
C MET A 366 -16.12 16.10 -6.68
N THR A 367 -16.46 17.37 -6.86
CA THR A 367 -16.37 18.05 -8.15
C THR A 367 -15.51 19.30 -8.06
N PHE A 368 -14.76 19.60 -9.12
CA PHE A 368 -13.92 20.78 -9.23
C PHE A 368 -14.05 21.39 -10.62
N GLU A 369 -14.14 22.72 -10.69
CA GLU A 369 -14.37 23.44 -11.94
C GLU A 369 -13.04 23.90 -12.54
N VAL A 370 -12.86 23.65 -13.83
CA VAL A 370 -11.74 24.16 -14.63
C VAL A 370 -12.30 25.21 -15.59
N PRO A 371 -11.88 26.48 -15.49
CA PRO A 371 -12.37 27.55 -16.35
C PRO A 371 -12.18 27.22 -17.83
N ARG A 372 -13.15 27.59 -18.66
CA ARG A 372 -13.13 27.33 -20.11
C ARG A 372 -11.87 27.88 -20.79
N VAL A 373 -11.28 28.96 -20.30
CA VAL A 373 -10.03 29.52 -20.84
C VAL A 373 -8.87 28.52 -20.78
N GLU A 374 -8.79 27.70 -19.72
CA GLU A 374 -7.77 26.66 -19.56
C GLU A 374 -8.02 25.48 -20.51
N VAL A 375 -9.30 25.21 -20.83
CA VAL A 375 -9.71 24.19 -21.82
C VAL A 375 -9.42 24.67 -23.24
N ILE A 376 -9.69 25.94 -23.55
CA ILE A 376 -9.36 26.56 -24.86
C ILE A 376 -7.86 26.48 -25.10
N ASP A 377 -7.04 26.80 -24.10
CA ASP A 377 -5.58 26.71 -24.21
C ASP A 377 -5.09 25.28 -24.47
N ALA A 378 -5.89 24.27 -24.09
CA ALA A 378 -5.57 22.87 -24.27
C ALA A 378 -6.02 22.27 -25.61
N ILE A 379 -6.74 23.01 -26.47
CA ILE A 379 -7.27 22.46 -27.73
C ILE A 379 -6.16 21.84 -28.58
N GLY A 380 -6.39 20.59 -29.02
CA GLY A 380 -5.45 19.80 -29.81
C GLY A 380 -4.29 19.22 -29.00
N SER A 381 -4.40 19.18 -27.67
CA SER A 381 -3.37 18.65 -26.76
C SER A 381 -3.95 17.58 -25.83
N THR A 382 -3.09 16.74 -25.27
CA THR A 382 -3.43 15.81 -24.19
C THR A 382 -3.04 16.43 -22.85
N VAL A 383 -4.01 16.53 -21.93
CA VAL A 383 -3.87 17.18 -20.63
C VAL A 383 -3.90 16.12 -19.53
N PRO A 384 -2.82 15.96 -18.75
CA PRO A 384 -2.87 15.19 -17.52
C PRO A 384 -3.75 15.89 -16.46
N VAL A 385 -4.83 15.22 -16.06
CA VAL A 385 -5.73 15.65 -14.99
C VAL A 385 -5.52 14.75 -13.78
N THR A 386 -5.25 15.33 -12.61
CA THR A 386 -5.00 14.59 -11.36
C THR A 386 -5.81 15.18 -10.22
N PHE A 387 -5.96 14.44 -9.12
CA PHE A 387 -6.40 14.99 -7.85
C PHE A 387 -5.47 14.61 -6.72
N SER A 388 -5.56 15.35 -5.62
CA SER A 388 -4.72 15.19 -4.45
C SER A 388 -5.55 15.26 -3.18
N VAL A 389 -5.11 14.53 -2.17
CA VAL A 389 -5.76 14.45 -0.85
C VAL A 389 -4.75 14.82 0.22
N LYS A 390 -5.17 15.63 1.19
CA LYS A 390 -4.40 15.94 2.39
C LYS A 390 -5.19 15.56 3.65
N ARG A 391 -4.61 14.70 4.47
CA ARG A 391 -5.18 14.15 5.70
C ARG A 391 -4.51 14.76 6.93
N GLY A 392 -5.06 15.85 7.45
CA GLY A 392 -4.46 16.58 8.58
C GLY A 392 -3.03 17.03 8.25
N ASN A 393 -2.06 16.57 9.05
CA ASN A 393 -0.63 16.89 8.89
C ASN A 393 0.15 15.88 8.03
N ALA A 394 -0.52 14.87 7.47
CA ALA A 394 0.14 13.92 6.58
C ALA A 394 0.64 14.59 5.28
N PRO A 395 1.64 14.00 4.60
CA PRO A 395 2.02 14.41 3.25
C PRO A 395 0.82 14.40 2.28
N ILE A 396 0.92 15.21 1.23
CA ILE A 396 -0.10 15.23 0.17
C ILE A 396 0.01 13.95 -0.64
N GLU A 397 -1.10 13.24 -0.80
CA GLU A 397 -1.24 12.08 -1.68
C GLU A 397 -1.69 12.54 -3.06
N GLN A 398 -1.25 11.84 -4.12
CA GLN A 398 -1.61 12.16 -5.51
C GLN A 398 -2.17 10.96 -6.25
N SER A 399 -3.18 11.21 -7.08
CA SER A 399 -3.85 10.22 -7.91
C SER A 399 -3.03 9.85 -9.16
N ALA A 400 -3.42 8.77 -9.83
CA ALA A 400 -3.03 8.57 -11.23
C ALA A 400 -3.64 9.66 -12.12
N PRO A 401 -2.99 10.02 -13.24
CA PRO A 401 -3.53 10.98 -14.17
C PRO A 401 -4.59 10.36 -15.08
N LEU A 402 -5.67 11.09 -15.34
CA LEU A 402 -6.44 10.97 -16.57
C LEU A 402 -5.72 11.78 -17.65
N ASN A 403 -5.18 11.13 -18.67
CA ASN A 403 -4.62 11.81 -19.83
C ASN A 403 -5.77 12.18 -20.79
N LEU A 404 -6.38 13.34 -20.57
CA LEU A 404 -7.56 13.79 -21.33
C LEU A 404 -7.14 14.38 -22.67
N GLU A 405 -7.65 13.84 -23.77
CA GLU A 405 -7.46 14.40 -25.10
C GLU A 405 -8.49 15.51 -25.37
N VAL A 406 -8.03 16.72 -25.70
CA VAL A 406 -8.92 17.81 -26.11
C VAL A 406 -8.96 17.87 -27.63
N GLU A 407 -10.16 17.74 -28.20
CA GLU A 407 -10.37 17.70 -29.65
C GLU A 407 -9.64 18.83 -30.38
N ARG A 408 -8.93 18.45 -31.45
CA ARG A 408 -8.23 19.39 -32.33
C ARG A 408 -9.20 20.11 -33.25
N GLN A 409 -8.88 21.37 -33.55
CA GLN A 409 -9.56 22.18 -34.56
C GLN A 409 -8.93 21.98 -35.94
N SER A 410 -9.57 22.50 -36.99
CA SER A 410 -9.02 22.43 -38.35
C SER A 410 -7.83 23.38 -38.54
N LEU A 411 -7.86 24.54 -37.88
CA LEU A 411 -6.75 25.48 -37.83
C LEU A 411 -5.90 25.26 -36.58
N THR A 412 -4.58 25.37 -36.74
CA THR A 412 -3.66 25.50 -35.60
C THR A 412 -3.46 26.98 -35.31
N LEU A 413 -3.98 27.43 -34.17
CA LEU A 413 -4.05 28.85 -33.82
C LEU A 413 -3.14 29.15 -32.61
N PRO A 414 -1.93 29.71 -32.83
CA PRO A 414 -1.01 30.06 -31.74
C PRO A 414 -1.57 31.22 -30.90
N ALA A 415 -0.98 31.49 -29.73
CA ALA A 415 -1.37 32.64 -28.93
C ALA A 415 -1.06 33.94 -29.70
N PRO A 416 -1.86 35.02 -29.55
CA PRO A 416 -1.50 36.32 -30.10
C PRO A 416 -0.23 36.85 -29.43
N THR A 417 0.40 37.86 -30.03
CA THR A 417 1.53 38.57 -29.43
C THR A 417 1.14 40.00 -29.09
N PHE A 418 1.68 40.54 -27.99
CA PHE A 418 1.38 41.89 -27.53
C PHE A 418 2.65 42.74 -27.44
N ASN A 419 2.63 43.91 -28.08
CA ASN A 419 3.65 44.93 -27.88
C ASN A 419 3.10 45.98 -26.89
N GLY A 420 3.63 45.95 -25.66
CA GLY A 420 3.19 46.87 -24.60
C GLY A 420 3.50 48.34 -24.88
N ALA A 421 4.57 48.66 -25.62
CA ALA A 421 4.95 50.03 -25.91
C ALA A 421 4.00 50.70 -26.92
N SER A 422 3.57 49.95 -27.94
CA SER A 422 2.61 50.43 -28.93
C SER A 422 1.15 50.08 -28.60
N ARG A 423 0.91 49.25 -27.56
CA ARG A 423 -0.39 48.66 -27.20
C ARG A 423 -1.04 47.93 -28.37
N GLU A 424 -0.24 47.19 -29.13
CA GLU A 424 -0.69 46.48 -30.32
C GLU A 424 -0.69 44.97 -30.09
N LEU A 425 -1.82 44.33 -30.36
CA LEU A 425 -1.93 42.87 -30.49
C LEU A 425 -1.74 42.46 -31.95
N SER A 426 -0.87 41.50 -32.20
CA SER A 426 -0.65 40.90 -33.52
C SER A 426 -1.12 39.45 -33.53
N VAL A 427 -1.95 39.12 -34.53
CA VAL A 427 -2.49 37.79 -34.79
C VAL A 427 -1.95 37.28 -36.11
N SER A 428 -1.25 36.15 -36.07
CA SER A 428 -0.69 35.48 -37.25
C SER A 428 -0.85 33.98 -37.11
N PHE A 429 -1.37 33.32 -38.14
CA PHE A 429 -1.60 31.87 -38.16
C PHE A 429 -1.59 31.34 -39.60
N ALA A 430 -1.30 30.05 -39.76
CA ALA A 430 -1.31 29.38 -41.06
C ALA A 430 -2.72 28.90 -41.45
N GLY A 431 -2.99 28.82 -42.75
CA GLY A 431 -4.26 28.26 -43.27
C GLY A 431 -5.44 29.23 -43.31
N GLY A 432 -5.23 30.53 -43.02
CA GLY A 432 -6.25 31.56 -43.17
C GLY A 432 -6.76 31.68 -44.61
N GLN A 433 -8.07 31.92 -44.75
CA GLN A 433 -8.77 32.03 -46.03
C GLN A 433 -9.55 33.34 -46.13
N ASN A 434 -9.75 33.83 -47.35
CA ASN A 434 -10.65 34.96 -47.60
C ASN A 434 -12.07 34.62 -47.13
N GLY A 435 -12.78 35.62 -46.59
CA GLY A 435 -14.14 35.46 -46.03
C GLY A 435 -14.17 35.04 -44.56
N GLN A 436 -13.01 34.76 -43.95
CA GLN A 436 -12.89 34.58 -42.51
C GLN A 436 -12.76 35.92 -41.78
N LEU A 437 -13.29 35.97 -40.56
CA LEU A 437 -13.17 37.08 -39.64
C LEU A 437 -12.34 36.64 -38.42
N VAL A 438 -11.45 37.52 -38.00
CA VAL A 438 -10.68 37.40 -36.75
C VAL A 438 -11.14 38.43 -35.75
N ARG A 439 -11.37 38.00 -34.51
CA ARG A 439 -11.75 38.86 -33.39
C ARG A 439 -10.90 38.53 -32.19
N VAL A 440 -10.36 39.54 -31.51
CA VAL A 440 -9.61 39.36 -30.27
C VAL A 440 -10.56 39.48 -29.09
N ARG A 441 -10.41 38.61 -28.10
CA ARG A 441 -11.07 38.69 -26.79
C ARG A 441 -10.03 39.03 -25.72
N TRP A 442 -10.31 40.09 -24.99
CA TRP A 442 -9.56 40.60 -23.85
C TRP A 442 -10.32 40.26 -22.57
N SER A 443 -9.87 39.24 -21.84
CA SER A 443 -10.52 38.79 -20.59
C SER A 443 -9.73 39.28 -19.39
N GLY A 444 -9.94 40.55 -19.02
CA GLY A 444 -9.42 41.18 -17.81
C GLY A 444 -10.52 41.42 -16.78
N VAL A 445 -10.45 42.54 -16.05
CA VAL A 445 -11.51 43.00 -15.13
C VAL A 445 -12.87 43.04 -15.81
N VAL A 446 -12.91 43.55 -17.05
CA VAL A 446 -14.07 43.50 -17.92
C VAL A 446 -13.70 42.68 -19.14
N VAL A 447 -14.55 41.71 -19.48
CA VAL A 447 -14.39 40.94 -20.71
C VAL A 447 -14.86 41.78 -21.89
N ARG A 448 -13.96 42.05 -22.82
CA ARG A 448 -14.24 42.80 -24.04
C ARG A 448 -13.75 42.05 -25.24
N ASP A 449 -14.35 42.31 -26.38
CA ASP A 449 -13.83 41.84 -27.64
C ASP A 449 -13.63 43.02 -28.58
N THR A 450 -12.66 42.92 -29.47
CA THR A 450 -12.44 43.92 -30.51
C THR A 450 -13.55 43.86 -31.56
N THR A 451 -13.61 44.90 -32.40
CA THR A 451 -14.29 44.79 -33.70
C THR A 451 -13.60 43.69 -34.52
N PRO A 452 -14.34 42.79 -35.19
CA PRO A 452 -13.74 41.80 -36.08
C PRO A 452 -13.02 42.45 -37.27
N GLN A 453 -11.92 41.85 -37.71
CA GLN A 453 -11.22 42.20 -38.96
C GLN A 453 -11.27 41.05 -39.95
N ASN A 454 -11.22 41.35 -41.25
CA ASN A 454 -11.10 40.31 -42.28
C ASN A 454 -9.71 39.65 -42.20
N VAL A 455 -9.68 38.33 -42.38
CA VAL A 455 -8.44 37.58 -42.58
C VAL A 455 -8.01 37.75 -44.04
N VAL A 456 -6.76 38.15 -44.24
CA VAL A 456 -6.11 38.15 -45.55
C VAL A 456 -4.99 37.10 -45.51
N PRO A 457 -5.00 36.06 -46.37
CA PRO A 457 -4.01 35.00 -46.34
C PRO A 457 -2.57 35.51 -46.36
N GLY A 458 -1.75 35.03 -45.42
CA GLY A 458 -0.35 35.42 -45.27
C GLY A 458 -0.09 36.79 -44.63
N GLN A 459 -1.14 37.54 -44.27
CA GLN A 459 -0.99 38.82 -43.58
C GLN A 459 -1.31 38.71 -42.09
N THR A 460 -0.61 39.51 -41.28
CA THR A 460 -0.84 39.63 -39.84
C THR A 460 -1.96 40.63 -39.58
N ASN A 461 -2.96 40.25 -38.80
CA ASN A 461 -3.97 41.18 -38.30
C ASN A 461 -3.45 41.90 -37.05
N ARG A 462 -3.60 43.23 -37.02
CA ARG A 462 -3.12 44.10 -35.94
C ARG A 462 -4.28 44.82 -35.27
N PHE A 463 -4.31 44.79 -33.94
CA PHE A 463 -5.36 45.37 -33.12
C PHE A 463 -4.76 46.36 -32.12
N ALA A 464 -5.16 47.62 -32.21
CA ALA A 464 -4.82 48.61 -31.19
C ALA A 464 -5.67 48.38 -29.94
N ILE A 465 -5.02 48.30 -28.78
CA ILE A 465 -5.68 48.10 -27.50
C ILE A 465 -5.81 49.45 -26.77
N PRO A 466 -7.04 49.87 -26.43
CA PRO A 466 -7.25 51.12 -25.71
C PRO A 466 -6.49 51.19 -24.38
N GLU A 467 -6.00 52.37 -24.04
CA GLU A 467 -5.23 52.59 -22.80
C GLU A 467 -6.01 52.24 -21.53
N ASN A 468 -7.31 52.52 -21.54
CA ASN A 468 -8.19 52.21 -20.42
C ASN A 468 -8.36 50.70 -20.19
N TRP A 469 -8.19 49.86 -21.21
CA TRP A 469 -8.18 48.40 -21.04
C TRP A 469 -6.90 47.93 -20.36
N VAL A 470 -5.79 48.62 -20.57
CA VAL A 470 -4.52 48.29 -19.92
C VAL A 470 -4.52 48.78 -18.47
N THR A 471 -4.81 50.07 -18.27
CA THR A 471 -4.74 50.72 -16.95
C THR A 471 -5.74 50.17 -15.94
N GLU A 472 -6.93 49.72 -16.36
CA GLU A 472 -7.89 49.08 -15.45
C GLU A 472 -7.40 47.74 -14.88
N ASN A 473 -6.45 47.10 -15.56
CA ASN A 473 -5.92 45.78 -15.22
C ASN A 473 -4.59 45.85 -14.46
N ALA A 474 -4.20 47.03 -13.96
CA ALA A 474 -3.00 47.20 -13.14
C ALA A 474 -3.01 46.24 -11.93
N GLY A 475 -1.91 45.50 -11.76
CA GLY A 475 -1.74 44.46 -10.75
C GLY A 475 -2.50 43.16 -11.02
N LYS A 476 -3.09 42.98 -12.20
CA LYS A 476 -3.93 41.82 -12.55
C LYS A 476 -3.42 41.11 -13.80
N THR A 477 -3.85 39.87 -13.96
CA THR A 477 -3.59 39.08 -15.17
C THR A 477 -4.77 39.18 -16.13
N VAL A 478 -4.49 39.42 -17.40
CA VAL A 478 -5.44 39.42 -18.51
C VAL A 478 -5.17 38.21 -19.39
N ASN A 479 -6.22 37.43 -19.65
CA ASN A 479 -6.17 36.34 -20.62
C ASN A 479 -6.67 36.84 -21.98
N VAL A 480 -5.82 36.73 -22.99
CA VAL A 480 -6.09 37.22 -24.34
C VAL A 480 -6.04 36.06 -25.32
N ASN A 481 -7.08 35.92 -26.13
CA ASN A 481 -7.10 34.98 -27.24
C ASN A 481 -7.80 35.62 -28.44
N TYR A 482 -7.81 34.92 -29.57
CA TYR A 482 -8.60 35.33 -30.73
C TYR A 482 -9.42 34.16 -31.26
N SER A 483 -10.49 34.52 -31.95
CA SER A 483 -11.41 33.59 -32.60
C SER A 483 -11.43 33.81 -34.10
N ILE A 484 -11.40 32.74 -34.88
CA ILE A 484 -11.60 32.73 -36.34
C ILE A 484 -12.97 32.17 -36.66
N GLY A 485 -13.79 32.89 -37.43
CA GLY A 485 -15.10 32.41 -37.88
C GLY A 485 -15.45 32.92 -39.26
N THR A 486 -16.63 32.58 -39.74
CA THR A 486 -17.17 33.03 -41.03
C THR A 486 -18.38 33.94 -40.80
N GLN A 487 -18.79 34.70 -41.83
CA GLN A 487 -20.06 35.43 -41.79
C GLN A 487 -21.29 34.50 -41.83
N ALA A 488 -21.10 33.20 -42.11
CA ALA A 488 -22.17 32.21 -42.21
C ALA A 488 -22.64 31.66 -40.85
N GLY A 489 -22.02 32.09 -39.74
CA GLY A 489 -22.43 31.69 -38.38
C GLY A 489 -21.86 30.34 -37.93
N ASP A 490 -20.86 29.80 -38.63
CA ASP A 490 -20.14 28.60 -38.19
C ASP A 490 -19.50 28.79 -36.81
N ARG A 491 -19.26 27.68 -36.10
CA ARG A 491 -18.54 27.72 -34.82
C ARG A 491 -17.17 28.37 -34.99
N TYR A 492 -16.90 29.33 -34.13
CA TYR A 492 -15.60 29.98 -34.02
C TYR A 492 -14.53 28.97 -33.63
N GLN A 493 -13.35 29.14 -34.23
CA GLN A 493 -12.15 28.45 -33.84
C GLN A 493 -11.30 29.33 -32.92
N PHE A 494 -10.79 28.79 -31.82
CA PHE A 494 -10.09 29.56 -30.78
C PHE A 494 -8.58 29.32 -30.77
N SER A 495 -7.83 30.39 -30.55
CA SER A 495 -6.39 30.34 -30.33
C SER A 495 -5.98 29.84 -28.95
N LYS A 496 -4.70 29.47 -28.81
CA LYS A 496 -4.03 29.41 -27.49
C LYS A 496 -4.11 30.78 -26.78
N ILE A 497 -3.89 30.77 -25.47
CA ILE A 497 -4.10 31.93 -24.59
C ILE A 497 -2.77 32.65 -24.35
N LEU A 498 -2.73 33.94 -24.66
CA LEU A 498 -1.70 34.86 -24.19
C LEU A 498 -2.10 35.37 -22.80
N ARG A 499 -1.22 35.22 -21.80
CA ARG A 499 -1.45 35.72 -20.44
C ARG A 499 -0.57 36.94 -20.20
N LEU A 500 -1.19 38.09 -19.98
CA LEU A 500 -0.50 39.37 -19.77
C LEU A 500 -0.65 39.78 -18.30
N SER A 501 0.44 40.23 -17.69
CA SER A 501 0.42 40.83 -16.35
C SER A 501 0.75 42.31 -16.48
N PHE A 502 -0.08 43.16 -15.87
CA PHE A 502 0.03 44.62 -15.91
C PHE A 502 0.30 45.22 -14.55
#